data_AF-A0A0C4EXH8-F1
#
_entry.id   AF-A0A0C4EXH8-F1
#
_cell.length_a   1.000
_cell.length_b   1.000
_cell.length_c   1.000
_cell.angle_alpha   90.00
_cell.angle_beta   90.00
_cell.angle_gamma   90.00
#
_symmetry.space_group_name_H-M   'P 1'
#
loop_
_entity.id
_entity.type
_entity.pdbx_description
1 polymer ?
#
loop_
_entity_poly.entity_id
_entity_poly.type
_entity_poly.pdbx_seq_one_letter_code
_entity_poly.pdbx_strand_id
1 'polypeptide(L)'
;MQSKGVVPAARRASKKNVSSRRKKAPQQIGQVGPPGDLKTPSTVGSDVGTKSLDFDLAAIRVQDPSPDVRAQLEKLFESLVPPQATTIVLRADQAQSVFDRVQSLFHTAKRPADFDRGFSKLLITGMLRKLHHNQEAWFKFWNRRTGLEIMDEATMGETHRNERRVLQHCLFHVDMIDTIIPPAGPGLRGQAEDSRASKARVFVEALRLFTAFKTTDDYKPALIEQTKSFVNIAPHVIWHYLYFWIEHSHERSDLFRLAFRTTPTGKRNVAFKTFFNAVFKFSAEELDHRLARSPSAPSQIQQI
;
A
#
# COMPACT_ATOMS: atom_id res chain seq x y z
N MET A 1 32.54 -67.30 16.15
CA MET A 1 33.82 -67.03 16.83
C MET A 1 34.41 -65.76 16.24
N GLN A 2 34.74 -64.80 17.12
CA GLN A 2 35.86 -63.83 17.09
C GLN A 2 36.43 -63.37 15.73
N SER A 3 36.83 -62.13 15.46
CA SER A 3 37.00 -60.88 16.21
C SER A 3 37.73 -59.90 15.25
N LYS A 4 37.78 -58.61 15.64
CA LYS A 4 38.66 -57.52 15.17
C LYS A 4 38.22 -56.85 13.85
N GLY A 5 37.84 -55.57 13.78
CA GLY A 5 38.24 -54.41 14.59
C GLY A 5 39.52 -53.81 14.03
N VAL A 6 39.47 -52.54 13.60
CA VAL A 6 40.51 -51.49 13.69
C VAL A 6 40.17 -50.35 12.71
N VAL A 7 39.98 -49.16 13.27
CA VAL A 7 40.16 -47.85 12.61
C VAL A 7 41.57 -47.38 13.02
N PRO A 8 42.31 -46.66 12.15
CA PRO A 8 42.71 -45.32 12.59
C PRO A 8 42.75 -44.23 11.50
N ALA A 9 42.50 -43.03 12.01
CA ALA A 9 42.75 -41.66 11.55
C ALA A 9 43.91 -41.40 10.56
N ALA A 10 43.78 -40.35 9.73
CA ALA A 10 44.40 -39.03 10.00
C ALA A 10 44.28 -38.02 8.83
N ARG A 11 43.86 -36.80 9.22
CA ARG A 11 44.31 -35.46 8.79
C ARG A 11 44.93 -35.27 7.38
N ARG A 12 44.35 -34.30 6.65
CA ARG A 12 45.17 -33.22 6.06
C ARG A 12 44.40 -31.90 5.99
N ALA A 13 45.06 -30.87 6.51
CA ALA A 13 44.62 -29.49 6.55
C ALA A 13 44.77 -28.81 5.17
N SER A 14 43.99 -27.76 4.93
CA SER A 14 44.49 -26.58 4.23
C SER A 14 43.72 -25.33 4.66
N LYS A 15 44.47 -24.48 5.37
CA LYS A 15 44.18 -23.08 5.66
C LYS A 15 44.23 -22.28 4.36
N LYS A 16 43.29 -21.37 4.12
CA LYS A 16 43.57 -20.10 3.42
C LYS A 16 42.85 -18.93 4.10
N ASN A 17 43.70 -18.16 4.78
CA ASN A 17 43.65 -16.77 5.19
C ASN A 17 42.51 -15.89 4.64
N VAL A 18 41.80 -15.22 5.55
CA VAL A 18 41.20 -13.90 5.29
C VAL A 18 41.84 -12.90 6.25
N SER A 19 42.49 -11.92 5.63
CA SER A 19 43.24 -10.83 6.24
C SER A 19 42.33 -9.63 6.55
N SER A 20 42.71 -8.93 7.61
CA SER A 20 42.51 -7.51 7.90
C SER A 20 41.09 -6.96 8.11
N ARG A 21 40.68 -6.99 9.38
CA ARG A 21 39.85 -5.97 10.03
C ARG A 21 40.57 -4.61 9.99
N ARG A 22 39.92 -3.57 9.46
CA ARG A 22 40.27 -2.17 9.73
C ARG A 22 39.12 -1.51 10.48
N LYS A 23 39.36 -1.22 11.76
CA LYS A 23 38.55 -0.35 12.62
C LYS A 23 38.71 1.09 12.12
N LYS A 24 37.60 1.82 11.94
CA LYS A 24 37.60 3.30 11.97
C LYS A 24 36.72 3.76 13.12
N ALA A 25 37.30 4.65 13.91
CA ALA A 25 36.76 5.27 15.11
C ALA A 25 35.79 6.43 14.76
N PRO A 26 35.00 6.91 15.74
CA PRO A 26 33.88 7.83 15.52
C PRO A 26 34.36 9.28 15.39
N GLN A 27 33.79 10.02 14.44
CA GLN A 27 33.99 11.47 14.31
C GLN A 27 32.94 12.24 15.12
N GLN A 28 33.43 13.32 15.69
CA GLN A 28 32.88 14.12 16.76
C GLN A 28 31.73 15.04 16.34
N ILE A 29 30.90 15.31 17.34
CA ILE A 29 29.84 16.31 17.43
C ILE A 29 30.44 17.72 17.28
N GLY A 30 29.97 18.47 16.30
CA GLY A 30 30.22 19.90 16.14
C GLY A 30 29.12 20.74 16.81
N GLN A 31 29.53 21.71 17.63
CA GLN A 31 28.68 22.65 18.34
C GLN A 31 28.15 23.79 17.45
N VAL A 32 26.85 24.06 17.62
CA VAL A 32 26.16 25.35 17.81
C VAL A 32 26.78 26.64 17.22
N GLY A 33 26.03 27.27 16.32
CA GLY A 33 26.08 28.70 15.95
C GLY A 33 24.65 29.27 15.79
N PRO A 34 24.46 30.61 15.85
CA PRO A 34 23.31 31.30 16.49
C PRO A 34 22.10 31.58 15.57
N PRO A 35 20.95 32.08 16.11
CA PRO A 35 19.66 32.11 15.43
C PRO A 35 19.51 33.37 14.58
N GLY A 36 19.12 33.21 13.32
CA GLY A 36 18.84 34.30 12.39
C GLY A 36 17.66 33.98 11.49
N ASP A 37 16.58 34.72 11.73
CA ASP A 37 15.48 35.06 10.81
C ASP A 37 14.61 33.93 10.22
N LEU A 38 13.53 33.67 10.96
CA LEU A 38 12.26 33.15 10.47
C LEU A 38 11.77 33.96 9.25
N LYS A 39 12.06 33.47 8.04
CA LYS A 39 11.32 33.87 6.85
C LYS A 39 9.93 33.25 6.89
N THR A 40 8.95 34.13 6.93
CA THR A 40 7.51 33.93 6.79
C THR A 40 7.14 32.93 5.69
N PRO A 41 6.09 32.12 5.88
CA PRO A 41 5.62 31.19 4.86
C PRO A 41 5.10 31.97 3.65
N SER A 42 5.71 31.73 2.49
CA SER A 42 5.19 32.19 1.21
C SER A 42 3.79 31.62 1.00
N THR A 43 2.82 32.52 0.88
CA THR A 43 1.47 32.27 0.40
C THR A 43 1.55 31.69 -1.01
N VAL A 44 1.50 30.36 -1.14
CA VAL A 44 1.34 29.69 -2.44
C VAL A 44 -0.14 29.42 -2.63
N GLY A 45 -0.63 29.87 -3.78
CA GLY A 45 -2.04 30.05 -4.11
C GLY A 45 -2.92 28.82 -3.91
N SER A 46 -4.19 29.11 -3.67
CA SER A 46 -5.27 28.14 -3.73
C SER A 46 -5.30 27.47 -5.10
N ASP A 47 -4.72 26.27 -5.19
CA ASP A 47 -4.87 25.41 -6.35
C ASP A 47 -6.28 24.80 -6.32
N VAL A 48 -7.25 25.63 -6.71
CA VAL A 48 -8.63 25.22 -6.98
C VAL A 48 -8.60 24.38 -8.25
N GLY A 49 -8.28 23.08 -8.14
CA GLY A 49 -8.18 22.27 -9.36
C GLY A 49 -7.88 20.79 -9.24
N THR A 50 -7.29 20.29 -8.15
CA THR A 50 -7.19 18.83 -7.99
C THR A 50 -8.52 18.31 -7.45
N LYS A 51 -9.47 18.04 -8.35
CA LYS A 51 -10.55 17.06 -8.07
C LYS A 51 -9.85 15.87 -7.43
N SER A 52 -10.13 15.63 -6.15
CA SER A 52 -9.52 14.55 -5.40
C SER A 52 -9.68 13.25 -6.19
N LEU A 53 -8.60 12.47 -6.33
CA LEU A 53 -8.70 11.08 -6.75
C LEU A 53 -9.34 10.32 -5.59
N ASP A 54 -10.65 10.46 -5.50
CA ASP A 54 -11.47 9.76 -4.54
C ASP A 54 -11.91 8.43 -5.13
N PHE A 55 -12.09 7.45 -4.26
CA PHE A 55 -12.68 6.16 -4.60
C PHE A 55 -14.20 6.34 -4.77
N ASP A 56 -14.60 7.05 -5.82
CA ASP A 56 -15.99 7.31 -6.18
C ASP A 56 -16.58 6.18 -7.03
N LEU A 57 -17.91 6.15 -7.11
CA LEU A 57 -18.62 5.15 -7.91
C LEU A 57 -18.24 5.24 -9.39
N ALA A 58 -17.97 6.44 -9.89
CA ALA A 58 -17.57 6.63 -11.29
C ALA A 58 -16.20 6.02 -11.60
N ALA A 59 -15.37 5.73 -10.59
CA ALA A 59 -14.11 5.02 -10.73
C ALA A 59 -14.29 3.49 -10.80
N ILE A 60 -15.41 2.97 -10.30
CA ILE A 60 -15.67 1.52 -10.27
C ILE A 60 -16.16 1.02 -11.64
N ARG A 61 -15.45 0.02 -12.16
CA ARG A 61 -15.83 -0.76 -13.35
C ARG A 61 -15.77 -2.24 -12.99
N VAL A 62 -16.92 -2.81 -12.62
CA VAL A 62 -16.98 -4.20 -12.16
C VAL A 62 -16.75 -5.15 -13.34
N GLN A 63 -15.74 -5.99 -13.21
CA GLN A 63 -15.41 -7.04 -14.18
C GLN A 63 -15.51 -8.39 -13.49
N ASP A 64 -16.55 -9.18 -13.81
CA ASP A 64 -16.67 -10.58 -13.38
C ASP A 64 -17.27 -11.41 -14.53
N PRO A 65 -16.82 -12.66 -14.76
CA PRO A 65 -17.38 -13.53 -15.78
C PRO A 65 -18.84 -13.92 -15.53
N SER A 66 -19.31 -13.85 -14.27
CA SER A 66 -20.71 -14.07 -13.93
C SER A 66 -21.48 -12.74 -13.99
N PRO A 67 -22.47 -12.58 -14.91
CA PRO A 67 -23.27 -11.36 -15.01
C PRO A 67 -24.04 -11.04 -13.73
N ASP A 68 -24.49 -12.08 -13.02
CA ASP A 68 -25.21 -11.95 -11.74
C ASP A 68 -24.29 -11.41 -10.64
N VAL A 69 -23.08 -11.96 -10.50
CA VAL A 69 -22.09 -11.44 -9.55
C VAL A 69 -21.74 -9.99 -9.86
N ARG A 70 -21.54 -9.66 -11.14
CA ARG A 70 -21.28 -8.29 -11.58
C ARG A 70 -22.40 -7.34 -11.15
N ALA A 71 -23.66 -7.65 -11.47
CA ALA A 71 -24.80 -6.80 -11.12
C ALA A 71 -24.97 -6.64 -9.60
N GLN A 72 -24.75 -7.71 -8.83
CA GLN A 72 -24.85 -7.66 -7.37
C GLN A 72 -23.72 -6.83 -6.73
N LEU A 73 -22.51 -6.87 -7.30
CA LEU A 73 -21.39 -6.04 -6.86
C LEU A 73 -21.61 -4.56 -7.22
N GLU A 74 -22.11 -4.27 -8.42
CA GLU A 74 -22.45 -2.89 -8.85
C GLU A 74 -23.47 -2.27 -7.89
N LYS A 75 -24.59 -2.97 -7.66
CA LYS A 75 -25.62 -2.53 -6.69
C LYS A 75 -25.07 -2.39 -5.27
N LEU A 76 -24.13 -3.25 -4.88
CA LEU A 76 -23.47 -3.14 -3.57
C LEU A 76 -22.65 -1.86 -3.50
N PHE A 77 -21.78 -1.56 -4.48
CA PHE A 77 -20.97 -0.34 -4.46
C PHE A 77 -21.83 0.93 -4.53
N GLU A 78 -22.92 0.92 -5.30
CA GLU A 78 -23.91 2.01 -5.30
C GLU A 78 -24.49 2.26 -3.90
N SER A 79 -24.82 1.21 -3.17
CA SER A 79 -25.38 1.34 -1.81
C SER A 79 -24.38 1.86 -0.76
N LEU A 80 -23.09 1.91 -1.09
CA LEU A 80 -22.04 2.45 -0.22
C LEU A 80 -21.79 3.95 -0.42
N VAL A 81 -22.52 4.59 -1.34
CA VAL A 81 -22.41 6.03 -1.57
C VAL A 81 -23.45 6.73 -0.70
N PRO A 82 -23.04 7.60 0.26
CA PRO A 82 -23.98 8.35 1.06
C PRO A 82 -24.87 9.28 0.21
N PRO A 83 -26.09 9.61 0.67
CA PRO A 83 -26.91 10.62 0.01
C PRO A 83 -26.12 11.93 -0.16
N GLN A 84 -26.10 12.48 -1.38
CA GLN A 84 -25.38 13.71 -1.77
C GLN A 84 -23.84 13.61 -1.85
N ALA A 85 -23.26 12.41 -1.72
CA ALA A 85 -21.85 12.18 -1.97
C ALA A 85 -21.62 11.44 -3.30
N THR A 86 -20.40 11.51 -3.82
CA THR A 86 -19.95 10.68 -4.96
C THR A 86 -19.00 9.57 -4.50
N THR A 87 -18.33 9.77 -3.37
CA THR A 87 -17.30 8.89 -2.82
C THR A 87 -17.91 7.72 -2.05
N ILE A 88 -17.32 6.54 -2.23
CA ILE A 88 -17.67 5.33 -1.48
C ILE A 88 -17.21 5.51 -0.05
N VAL A 89 -18.13 5.42 0.91
CA VAL A 89 -17.83 5.53 2.34
C VAL A 89 -18.50 4.38 3.08
N LEU A 90 -17.68 3.56 3.73
CA LEU A 90 -18.08 2.41 4.52
C LEU A 90 -17.88 2.70 6.01
N ARG A 91 -18.99 2.83 6.74
CA ARG A 91 -18.95 3.02 8.19
C ARG A 91 -18.46 1.75 8.88
N ALA A 92 -17.66 1.92 9.94
CA ALA A 92 -17.04 0.81 10.65
C ALA A 92 -18.06 -0.20 11.23
N ASP A 93 -19.24 0.28 11.66
CA ASP A 93 -20.34 -0.55 12.17
C ASP A 93 -20.99 -1.44 11.10
N GLN A 94 -20.94 -1.03 9.83
CA GLN A 94 -21.48 -1.78 8.69
C GLN A 94 -20.43 -2.59 7.94
N ALA A 95 -19.15 -2.26 8.12
CA ALA A 95 -18.05 -2.77 7.32
C ALA A 95 -17.98 -4.30 7.25
N GLN A 96 -18.11 -4.97 8.40
CA GLN A 96 -18.01 -6.43 8.45
C GLN A 96 -19.09 -7.12 7.60
N SER A 97 -20.34 -6.65 7.68
CA SER A 97 -21.45 -7.22 6.89
C SER A 97 -21.23 -7.07 5.37
N VAL A 98 -20.62 -5.96 4.95
CA VAL A 98 -20.29 -5.69 3.55
C VAL A 98 -19.16 -6.58 3.08
N PHE A 99 -18.13 -6.78 3.92
CA PHE A 99 -17.04 -7.70 3.60
C PHE A 99 -17.53 -9.14 3.42
N ASP A 100 -18.37 -9.61 4.34
CA ASP A 100 -18.92 -10.97 4.29
C ASP A 100 -19.82 -11.15 3.06
N ARG A 101 -20.60 -10.12 2.69
CA ARG A 101 -21.42 -10.14 1.47
C ARG A 101 -20.56 -10.24 0.21
N VAL A 102 -19.50 -9.44 0.09
CA VAL A 102 -18.59 -9.51 -1.07
C VAL A 102 -17.86 -10.86 -1.11
N GLN A 103 -17.41 -11.37 0.04
CA GLN A 103 -16.80 -12.69 0.10
C GLN A 103 -17.79 -13.79 -0.34
N SER A 104 -19.02 -13.75 0.15
CA SER A 104 -20.07 -14.70 -0.19
C SER A 104 -20.37 -14.69 -1.70
N LEU A 105 -20.48 -13.51 -2.32
CA LEU A 105 -20.69 -13.39 -3.76
C LEU A 105 -19.61 -14.13 -4.55
N PHE A 106 -18.34 -14.03 -4.15
CA PHE A 106 -17.28 -14.74 -4.87
C PHE A 106 -17.23 -16.25 -4.62
N HIS A 107 -17.67 -16.73 -3.45
CA HIS A 107 -17.63 -18.14 -3.07
C HIS A 107 -18.87 -18.94 -3.52
N THR A 108 -20.05 -18.31 -3.47
CA THR A 108 -21.34 -18.99 -3.73
C THR A 108 -21.82 -18.85 -5.17
N ALA A 109 -21.18 -17.97 -5.96
CA ALA A 109 -21.54 -17.77 -7.35
C ALA A 109 -21.45 -19.05 -8.17
N LYS A 110 -22.52 -19.35 -8.90
CA LYS A 110 -22.48 -20.30 -10.01
C LYS A 110 -21.54 -19.72 -11.06
N ARG A 111 -20.42 -20.41 -11.28
CA ARG A 111 -19.43 -20.02 -12.28
C ARG A 111 -19.78 -20.65 -13.63
N PRO A 112 -19.59 -19.92 -14.75
CA PRO A 112 -19.65 -20.52 -16.09
C PRO A 112 -18.73 -21.74 -16.21
N ALA A 113 -19.06 -22.67 -17.11
CA ALA A 113 -18.30 -23.91 -17.29
C ALA A 113 -16.84 -23.66 -17.72
N ASP A 114 -16.59 -22.57 -18.42
CA ASP A 114 -15.31 -22.09 -18.93
C ASP A 114 -14.61 -21.09 -17.98
N PHE A 115 -15.06 -20.99 -16.72
CA PHE A 115 -14.51 -20.04 -15.76
C PHE A 115 -13.03 -20.29 -15.45
N ASP A 116 -12.19 -19.31 -15.81
CA ASP A 116 -10.79 -19.31 -15.42
C ASP A 116 -10.65 -19.01 -13.91
N ARG A 117 -10.21 -20.02 -13.14
CA ARG A 117 -9.88 -19.89 -11.72
C ARG A 117 -8.79 -18.84 -11.46
N GLY A 118 -7.98 -18.52 -12.47
CA GLY A 118 -6.96 -17.48 -12.47
C GLY A 118 -7.49 -16.06 -12.71
N PHE A 119 -8.76 -15.87 -13.09
CA PHE A 119 -9.30 -14.58 -13.51
C PHE A 119 -9.03 -13.44 -12.52
N SER A 120 -9.35 -13.64 -11.23
CA SER A 120 -9.11 -12.59 -10.22
C SER A 120 -7.62 -12.29 -10.03
N LYS A 121 -6.75 -13.30 -10.16
CA LYS A 121 -5.29 -13.10 -10.08
C LYS A 121 -4.80 -12.33 -11.30
N LEU A 122 -5.32 -12.64 -12.49
CA LEU A 122 -5.01 -11.91 -13.72
C LEU A 122 -5.42 -10.44 -13.62
N LEU A 123 -6.61 -10.13 -13.10
CA LEU A 123 -7.04 -8.75 -12.88
C LEU A 123 -6.11 -8.01 -11.91
N ILE A 124 -5.82 -8.59 -10.73
CA ILE A 124 -4.91 -7.95 -9.76
C ILE A 124 -3.54 -7.70 -10.40
N THR A 125 -2.92 -8.74 -10.97
CA THR A 125 -1.58 -8.60 -11.55
C THR A 125 -1.55 -7.66 -12.75
N GLY A 126 -2.62 -7.61 -13.55
CA GLY A 126 -2.81 -6.64 -14.62
C GLY A 126 -2.87 -5.21 -14.09
N MET A 127 -3.67 -4.95 -13.05
CA MET A 127 -3.75 -3.64 -12.41
C MET A 127 -2.44 -3.21 -11.76
N LEU A 128 -1.73 -4.13 -11.10
CA LEU A 128 -0.39 -3.84 -10.56
C LEU A 128 0.55 -3.39 -11.68
N ARG A 129 0.57 -4.08 -12.83
CA ARG A 129 1.39 -3.69 -13.98
C ARG A 129 1.02 -2.29 -14.48
N LYS A 130 -0.26 -1.95 -14.63
CA LYS A 130 -0.70 -0.63 -15.13
C LYS A 130 -0.23 0.49 -14.20
N LEU A 131 -0.56 0.40 -12.91
CA LEU A 131 -0.16 1.39 -11.91
C LEU A 131 1.36 1.63 -11.84
N HIS A 132 2.19 0.59 -11.99
CA HIS A 132 3.65 0.76 -12.01
C HIS A 132 4.17 1.63 -13.17
N HIS A 133 3.46 1.70 -14.30
CA HIS A 133 3.88 2.55 -15.42
C HIS A 133 3.72 4.03 -15.08
N ASN A 134 2.76 4.37 -14.23
CA ASN A 134 2.46 5.75 -13.81
C ASN A 134 2.95 6.06 -12.38
N GLN A 135 3.99 5.35 -11.93
CA GLN A 135 4.51 5.43 -10.57
C GLN A 135 4.85 6.85 -10.10
N GLU A 136 5.52 7.65 -10.93
CA GLU A 136 5.89 9.03 -10.57
C GLU A 136 4.68 9.94 -10.44
N ALA A 137 3.67 9.77 -11.28
CA ALA A 137 2.44 10.55 -11.20
C ALA A 137 1.72 10.29 -9.87
N TRP A 138 1.70 9.03 -9.42
CA TRP A 138 1.10 8.65 -8.14
C TRP A 138 1.83 9.28 -6.96
N PHE A 139 3.16 9.23 -6.93
CA PHE A 139 3.91 9.89 -5.87
C PHE A 139 3.72 11.41 -5.89
N LYS A 140 3.76 12.06 -7.07
CA LYS A 140 3.47 13.50 -7.18
C LYS A 140 2.07 13.86 -6.69
N PHE A 141 1.08 13.02 -6.98
CA PHE A 141 -0.29 13.20 -6.48
C PHE A 141 -0.32 13.14 -4.95
N TRP A 142 0.28 12.13 -4.33
CA TRP A 142 0.30 12.03 -2.88
C TRP A 142 1.12 13.14 -2.24
N ASN A 143 2.23 13.59 -2.84
CA ASN A 143 2.98 14.77 -2.36
C ASN A 143 2.09 16.01 -2.29
N ARG A 144 1.26 16.25 -3.31
CA ARG A 144 0.28 17.36 -3.28
C ARG A 144 -0.78 17.14 -2.20
N ARG A 145 -1.30 15.91 -2.07
CA ARG A 145 -2.37 15.56 -1.14
C ARG A 145 -1.94 15.65 0.33
N THR A 146 -0.68 15.33 0.65
CA THR A 146 -0.18 15.28 2.03
C THR A 146 0.73 16.45 2.37
N GLY A 147 1.40 17.06 1.39
CA GLY A 147 2.50 17.99 1.60
C GLY A 147 3.83 17.32 1.96
N LEU A 148 3.91 16.00 1.86
CA LEU A 148 5.14 15.24 2.10
C LEU A 148 5.95 15.14 0.81
N GLU A 149 7.27 15.04 0.94
CA GLU A 149 8.16 14.66 -0.14
C GLU A 149 8.27 13.12 -0.19
N ILE A 150 7.18 12.43 -0.53
CA ILE A 150 7.11 10.95 -0.49
C ILE A 150 8.15 10.32 -1.41
N MET A 151 8.46 10.96 -2.54
CA MET A 151 9.55 10.50 -3.39
C MET A 151 10.86 10.53 -2.63
N ASP A 152 11.20 11.65 -2.00
CA ASP A 152 12.47 11.80 -1.30
C ASP A 152 12.54 10.90 -0.06
N GLU A 153 11.45 10.76 0.70
CA GLU A 153 11.33 9.81 1.81
C GLU A 153 11.40 8.34 1.35
N ALA A 154 10.85 8.00 0.19
CA ALA A 154 10.91 6.65 -0.40
C ALA A 154 12.26 6.33 -1.06
N THR A 155 13.05 7.35 -1.41
CA THR A 155 14.34 7.24 -2.11
C THR A 155 15.52 7.73 -1.29
N MET A 156 15.42 7.83 0.04
CA MET A 156 16.55 8.12 0.95
C MET A 156 17.63 7.01 0.99
N GLY A 157 17.81 6.25 -0.10
CA GLY A 157 18.84 5.25 -0.32
C GLY A 157 18.81 4.71 -1.75
N GLU A 158 19.74 3.81 -2.10
CA GLU A 158 19.67 3.02 -3.33
C GLU A 158 18.51 2.02 -3.26
N THR A 159 17.27 2.51 -3.38
CA THR A 159 16.07 1.69 -3.32
C THR A 159 15.93 0.91 -4.63
N HIS A 160 15.89 -0.43 -4.54
CA HIS A 160 15.69 -1.28 -5.70
C HIS A 160 14.36 -0.95 -6.42
N ARG A 161 14.34 -0.98 -7.76
CA ARG A 161 13.15 -0.61 -8.57
C ARG A 161 11.86 -1.33 -8.13
N ASN A 162 11.97 -2.61 -7.80
CA ASN A 162 10.81 -3.41 -7.35
C ASN A 162 10.36 -3.06 -5.92
N GLU A 163 11.25 -2.61 -5.05
CA GLU A 163 10.84 -2.12 -3.73
C GLU A 163 9.97 -0.89 -3.85
N ARG A 164 10.42 0.10 -4.65
CA ARG A 164 9.67 1.33 -4.91
C ARG A 164 8.28 1.05 -5.49
N ARG A 165 8.18 0.00 -6.31
CA ARG A 165 6.93 -0.56 -6.85
C ARG A 165 6.02 -1.18 -5.79
N VAL A 166 6.55 -2.00 -4.89
CA VAL A 166 5.78 -2.51 -3.74
C VAL A 166 5.28 -1.36 -2.89
N LEU A 167 6.15 -0.40 -2.57
CA LEU A 167 5.81 0.76 -1.76
C LEU A 167 4.65 1.55 -2.39
N GLN A 168 4.73 1.85 -3.69
CA GLN A 168 3.63 2.51 -4.40
C GLN A 168 2.30 1.78 -4.19
N HIS A 169 2.29 0.45 -4.30
CA HIS A 169 1.06 -0.32 -4.12
C HIS A 169 0.59 -0.36 -2.68
N CYS A 170 1.51 -0.45 -1.73
CA CYS A 170 1.21 -0.34 -0.32
C CYS A 170 0.52 1.00 -0.01
N LEU A 171 1.10 2.12 -0.47
CA LEU A 171 0.51 3.45 -0.28
C LEU A 171 -0.84 3.61 -0.99
N PHE A 172 -1.00 3.04 -2.19
CA PHE A 172 -2.30 3.02 -2.87
C PHE A 172 -3.36 2.32 -2.02
N HIS A 173 -3.04 1.17 -1.43
CA HIS A 173 -3.99 0.44 -0.60
C HIS A 173 -4.25 1.15 0.73
N VAL A 174 -3.23 1.79 1.33
CA VAL A 174 -3.41 2.65 2.51
C VAL A 174 -4.36 3.80 2.19
N ASP A 175 -4.15 4.51 1.08
CA ASP A 175 -5.02 5.60 0.62
C ASP A 175 -6.46 5.13 0.38
N MET A 176 -6.62 3.96 -0.24
CA MET A 176 -7.91 3.32 -0.49
C MET A 176 -8.66 2.96 0.79
N ILE A 177 -7.99 2.27 1.72
CA ILE A 177 -8.58 1.88 3.00
C ILE A 177 -8.95 3.13 3.79
N ASP A 178 -8.09 4.12 3.80
CA ASP A 178 -8.28 5.36 4.55
C ASP A 178 -9.40 6.24 4.00
N THR A 179 -9.58 6.26 2.68
CA THR A 179 -10.67 7.00 2.04
C THR A 179 -12.02 6.30 2.20
N ILE A 180 -12.06 4.97 2.09
CA ILE A 180 -13.31 4.21 2.14
C ILE A 180 -13.79 4.02 3.57
N ILE A 181 -12.89 3.78 4.53
CA ILE A 181 -13.20 3.66 5.95
C ILE A 181 -12.52 4.83 6.66
N PRO A 182 -13.13 6.02 6.67
CA PRO A 182 -12.56 7.16 7.36
C PRO A 182 -12.47 6.90 8.88
N PRO A 183 -11.46 7.44 9.57
CA PRO A 183 -11.31 7.28 11.02
C PRO A 183 -12.59 7.69 11.77
N ALA A 184 -13.00 6.88 12.74
CA ALA A 184 -14.15 7.16 13.60
C ALA A 184 -13.79 8.25 14.63
N GLY A 185 -13.85 9.52 14.22
CA GLY A 185 -13.59 10.68 15.10
C GLY A 185 -14.69 11.74 15.00
N PRO A 186 -15.14 12.32 16.13
CA PRO A 186 -16.06 13.45 16.11
C PRO A 186 -15.28 14.71 15.67
N GLY A 187 -15.43 15.15 14.42
CA GLY A 187 -14.98 16.50 14.01
C GLY A 187 -14.41 16.69 12.60
N LEU A 188 -14.12 15.66 11.82
CA LEU A 188 -13.34 15.83 10.57
C LEU A 188 -14.17 16.12 9.29
N ARG A 189 -15.44 16.55 9.44
CA ARG A 189 -16.21 17.12 8.33
C ARG A 189 -16.23 18.65 8.50
N GLY A 190 -15.13 19.33 8.20
CA GLY A 190 -15.14 20.79 8.35
C GLY A 190 -13.98 21.59 7.76
N GLN A 191 -12.72 21.14 7.87
CA GLN A 191 -11.59 21.95 7.41
C GLN A 191 -10.67 21.15 6.50
N ALA A 192 -10.39 21.69 5.30
CA ALA A 192 -9.49 21.07 4.34
C ALA A 192 -8.07 20.87 4.90
N GLU A 193 -7.63 21.73 5.83
CA GLU A 193 -6.35 21.58 6.53
C GLU A 193 -6.33 20.39 7.49
N ASP A 194 -7.41 20.15 8.24
CA ASP A 194 -7.53 18.98 9.11
C ASP A 194 -7.49 17.67 8.31
N SER A 195 -8.08 17.66 7.10
CA SER A 195 -8.05 16.52 6.19
C SER A 195 -6.65 16.25 5.64
N ARG A 196 -5.93 17.29 5.20
CA ARG A 196 -4.55 17.17 4.70
C ARG A 196 -3.59 16.70 5.79
N ALA A 197 -3.64 17.31 6.98
CA ALA A 197 -2.79 16.95 8.11
C ALA A 197 -3.07 15.51 8.58
N SER A 198 -4.33 15.11 8.65
CA SER A 198 -4.70 13.71 8.95
C SER A 198 -4.14 12.75 7.90
N LYS A 199 -4.26 13.08 6.62
CA LYS A 199 -3.71 12.25 5.54
C LYS A 199 -2.20 12.12 5.61
N ALA A 200 -1.51 13.22 5.92
CA ALA A 200 -0.07 13.25 6.10
C ALA A 200 0.38 12.33 7.24
N ARG A 201 -0.29 12.36 8.41
CA ARG A 201 0.04 11.46 9.54
C ARG A 201 -0.07 9.98 9.17
N VAL A 202 -1.17 9.59 8.50
CA VAL A 202 -1.36 8.22 8.02
C VAL A 202 -0.23 7.80 7.05
N PHE A 203 0.17 8.69 6.14
CA PHE A 203 1.25 8.41 5.18
C PHE A 203 2.63 8.33 5.83
N VAL A 204 2.97 9.26 6.72
CA VAL A 204 4.24 9.22 7.49
C VAL A 204 4.34 7.91 8.27
N GLU A 205 3.26 7.51 8.96
CA GLU A 205 3.24 6.27 9.69
C GLU A 205 3.36 5.05 8.75
N ALA A 206 2.65 5.05 7.62
CA ALA A 206 2.75 4.00 6.62
C ALA A 206 4.19 3.86 6.08
N LEU A 207 4.88 4.95 5.76
CA LEU A 207 6.27 4.97 5.30
C LEU A 207 7.24 4.43 6.37
N ARG A 208 7.08 4.87 7.62
CA ARG A 208 7.85 4.37 8.75
C ARG A 208 7.66 2.87 8.95
N LEU A 209 6.41 2.41 8.95
CA LEU A 209 6.07 0.99 9.12
C LEU A 209 6.49 0.15 7.91
N PHE A 210 6.55 0.72 6.70
CA PHE A 210 7.10 0.02 5.54
C PHE A 210 8.59 -0.26 5.73
N THR A 211 9.34 0.74 6.23
CA THR A 211 10.76 0.57 6.55
C THR A 211 10.99 -0.52 7.59
N ALA A 212 10.15 -0.59 8.63
CA ALA A 212 10.19 -1.66 9.62
C ALA A 212 9.79 -3.02 9.02
N PHE A 213 8.76 -3.07 8.17
CA PHE A 213 8.29 -4.29 7.53
C PHE A 213 9.37 -4.97 6.67
N LYS A 214 10.26 -4.19 6.05
CA LYS A 214 11.39 -4.71 5.25
C LYS A 214 12.35 -5.60 6.04
N THR A 215 12.41 -5.45 7.36
CA THR A 215 13.28 -6.28 8.22
C THR A 215 12.61 -7.58 8.67
N THR A 216 11.37 -7.83 8.24
CA THR A 216 10.62 -9.03 8.60
C THR A 216 10.80 -10.15 7.57
N ASP A 217 10.56 -11.39 8.00
CA ASP A 217 10.58 -12.57 7.11
C ASP A 217 9.49 -12.54 6.03
N ASP A 218 8.49 -11.66 6.17
CA ASP A 218 7.37 -11.52 5.24
C ASP A 218 7.73 -10.71 3.99
N TYR A 219 8.73 -9.81 4.07
CA TYR A 219 9.17 -9.00 2.92
C TYR A 219 10.03 -9.82 1.94
N LYS A 220 10.87 -10.74 2.44
CA LYS A 220 11.79 -11.58 1.63
C LYS A 220 12.53 -10.78 0.53
N PRO A 221 13.54 -9.95 0.88
CA PRO A 221 14.24 -9.05 -0.05
C PRO A 221 14.66 -9.71 -1.37
N ALA A 222 15.25 -10.91 -1.32
CA ALA A 222 15.70 -11.65 -2.49
C ALA A 222 14.58 -11.91 -3.53
N LEU A 223 13.34 -12.10 -3.09
CA LEU A 223 12.19 -12.34 -3.96
C LEU A 223 11.66 -11.06 -4.61
N ILE A 224 11.81 -9.91 -3.94
CA ILE A 224 11.35 -8.62 -4.45
C ILE A 224 12.42 -8.03 -5.38
N GLU A 225 13.67 -8.09 -4.98
CA GLU A 225 14.76 -7.40 -5.64
C GLU A 225 15.24 -8.12 -6.91
N GLN A 226 15.17 -9.45 -7.01
CA GLN A 226 15.86 -10.16 -8.09
C GLN A 226 14.94 -10.90 -9.08
N THR A 227 13.61 -10.85 -8.92
CA THR A 227 12.73 -11.79 -9.62
C THR A 227 11.99 -11.18 -10.82
N LYS A 228 12.11 -11.83 -11.99
CA LYS A 228 11.22 -11.61 -13.16
C LYS A 228 9.73 -11.86 -12.85
N SER A 229 9.45 -12.62 -11.79
CA SER A 229 8.11 -12.97 -11.29
C SER A 229 7.56 -11.99 -10.25
N PHE A 230 8.14 -10.80 -10.11
CA PHE A 230 7.72 -9.77 -9.14
C PHE A 230 6.20 -9.60 -9.07
N VAL A 231 5.52 -9.47 -10.22
CA VAL A 231 4.07 -9.26 -10.30
C VAL A 231 3.25 -10.40 -9.67
N ASN A 232 3.79 -11.62 -9.58
CA ASN A 232 3.12 -12.75 -8.96
C ASN A 232 3.30 -12.78 -7.43
N ILE A 233 4.41 -12.23 -6.93
CA ILE A 233 4.78 -12.21 -5.51
C ILE A 233 4.24 -10.95 -4.83
N ALA A 234 4.26 -9.82 -5.54
CA ALA A 234 3.86 -8.51 -5.03
C ALA A 234 2.49 -8.50 -4.32
N PRO A 235 1.41 -9.11 -4.85
CA PRO A 235 0.13 -9.12 -4.14
C PRO A 235 0.22 -9.70 -2.72
N HIS A 236 1.04 -10.75 -2.53
CA HIS A 236 1.21 -11.37 -1.22
C HIS A 236 1.95 -10.44 -0.26
N VAL A 237 3.07 -9.86 -0.72
CA VAL A 237 3.89 -8.91 0.05
C VAL A 237 3.06 -7.68 0.45
N ILE A 238 2.31 -7.10 -0.49
CA ILE A 238 1.44 -5.94 -0.24
C ILE A 238 0.46 -6.27 0.89
N TRP A 239 -0.22 -7.42 0.83
CA TRP A 239 -1.18 -7.79 1.86
C TRP A 239 -0.53 -8.09 3.21
N HIS A 240 0.67 -8.67 3.24
CA HIS A 240 1.42 -8.86 4.49
C HIS A 240 1.79 -7.51 5.12
N TYR A 241 2.27 -6.58 4.31
CA TYR A 241 2.49 -5.21 4.75
C TYR A 241 1.22 -4.56 5.28
N LEU A 242 0.07 -4.68 4.59
CA LEU A 242 -1.17 -4.04 5.04
C LEU A 242 -1.64 -4.57 6.39
N TYR A 243 -1.52 -5.88 6.64
CA TYR A 243 -1.81 -6.42 7.96
C TYR A 243 -0.81 -5.93 9.01
N PHE A 244 0.49 -5.89 8.67
CA PHE A 244 1.52 -5.34 9.55
C PHE A 244 1.25 -3.87 9.89
N TRP A 245 0.88 -3.06 8.90
CA TRP A 245 0.51 -1.66 9.05
C TRP A 245 -0.68 -1.51 10.00
N ILE A 246 -1.79 -2.24 9.78
CA ILE A 246 -2.98 -2.15 10.64
C ILE A 246 -2.68 -2.62 12.07
N GLU A 247 -1.87 -3.67 12.24
CA GLU A 247 -1.51 -4.21 13.55
C GLU A 247 -0.64 -3.24 14.37
N HIS A 248 0.20 -2.44 13.71
CA HIS A 248 1.18 -1.55 14.37
C HIS A 248 0.88 -0.06 14.20
N SER A 249 -0.23 0.30 13.56
CA SER A 249 -0.63 1.69 13.33
C SER A 249 -1.34 2.25 14.56
N HIS A 250 -0.86 3.40 15.02
CA HIS A 250 -1.55 4.17 16.04
C HIS A 250 -2.68 5.00 15.42
N GLU A 251 -2.45 5.58 14.23
CA GLU A 251 -3.43 6.43 13.53
C GLU A 251 -4.69 5.65 13.14
N ARG A 252 -4.55 4.35 12.83
CA ARG A 252 -5.62 3.49 12.30
C ARG A 252 -5.88 2.25 13.14
N SER A 253 -5.68 2.35 14.46
CA SER A 253 -5.99 1.27 15.41
C SER A 253 -7.47 0.82 15.36
N ASP A 254 -8.37 1.69 14.88
CA ASP A 254 -9.79 1.39 14.63
C ASP A 254 -9.99 0.24 13.62
N LEU A 255 -9.07 0.07 12.67
CA LEU A 255 -9.16 -0.97 11.64
C LEU A 255 -8.86 -2.37 12.16
N PHE A 256 -8.25 -2.51 13.34
CA PHE A 256 -7.78 -3.80 13.84
C PHE A 256 -8.90 -4.85 13.89
N ARG A 257 -10.07 -4.48 14.44
CA ARG A 257 -11.23 -5.39 14.56
C ARG A 257 -11.85 -5.78 13.22
N LEU A 258 -11.59 -5.00 12.18
CA LEU A 258 -12.06 -5.27 10.81
C LEU A 258 -11.08 -6.18 10.06
N ALA A 259 -9.77 -5.95 10.24
CA ALA A 259 -8.72 -6.70 9.55
C ALA A 259 -8.37 -8.03 10.22
N PHE A 260 -8.65 -8.19 11.51
CA PHE A 260 -8.34 -9.39 12.29
C PHE A 260 -9.60 -9.95 12.97
N ARG A 261 -9.74 -11.28 12.96
CA ARG A 261 -10.85 -11.96 13.62
C ARG A 261 -10.67 -11.89 15.13
N THR A 262 -11.77 -11.66 15.85
CA THR A 262 -11.88 -11.75 17.31
C THR A 262 -11.86 -13.21 17.78
N THR A 263 -10.82 -13.94 17.38
CA THR A 263 -10.52 -15.30 17.81
C THR A 263 -9.25 -15.27 18.64
N PRO A 264 -9.01 -16.23 19.55
CA PRO A 264 -7.79 -16.29 20.36
C PRO A 264 -6.49 -16.29 19.52
N THR A 265 -6.58 -16.71 18.25
CA THR A 265 -5.45 -16.78 17.33
C THR A 265 -5.26 -15.51 16.48
N GLY A 266 -6.13 -14.51 16.62
CA GLY A 266 -6.02 -13.23 15.90
C GLY A 266 -5.96 -13.37 14.36
N LYS A 267 -6.57 -14.42 13.78
CA LYS A 267 -6.41 -14.73 12.36
C LYS A 267 -6.86 -13.57 11.46
N ARG A 268 -6.08 -13.29 10.41
CA ARG A 268 -6.39 -12.32 9.35
C ARG A 268 -7.78 -12.55 8.76
N ASN A 269 -8.55 -11.49 8.60
CA ASN A 269 -9.89 -11.52 8.04
C ASN A 269 -9.84 -11.59 6.50
N VAL A 270 -10.10 -12.77 5.94
CA VAL A 270 -10.12 -12.96 4.48
C VAL A 270 -11.18 -12.10 3.79
N ALA A 271 -12.30 -11.80 4.46
CA ALA A 271 -13.37 -10.97 3.93
C ALA A 271 -12.88 -9.53 3.68
N PHE A 272 -12.14 -8.96 4.64
CA PHE A 272 -11.51 -7.64 4.54
C PHE A 272 -10.62 -7.54 3.29
N LYS A 273 -9.68 -8.50 3.15
CA LYS A 273 -8.81 -8.59 1.97
C LYS A 273 -9.60 -8.76 0.67
N THR A 274 -10.66 -9.55 0.69
CA THR A 274 -11.47 -9.83 -0.50
C THR A 274 -12.19 -8.58 -0.99
N PHE A 275 -12.78 -7.79 -0.07
CA PHE A 275 -13.43 -6.53 -0.37
C PHE A 275 -12.46 -5.53 -1.02
N PHE A 276 -11.35 -5.23 -0.36
CA PHE A 276 -10.40 -4.23 -0.88
C PHE A 276 -9.69 -4.67 -2.15
N ASN A 277 -9.48 -5.98 -2.36
CA ASN A 277 -9.04 -6.47 -3.68
C ASN A 277 -10.11 -6.25 -4.76
N ALA A 278 -11.40 -6.34 -4.43
CA ALA A 278 -12.47 -6.02 -5.38
C ALA A 278 -12.43 -4.55 -5.77
N VAL A 279 -12.36 -3.65 -4.77
CA VAL A 279 -12.22 -2.21 -5.01
C VAL A 279 -10.98 -1.93 -5.86
N PHE A 280 -9.82 -2.46 -5.50
CA PHE A 280 -8.57 -2.28 -6.25
C PHE A 280 -8.72 -2.71 -7.71
N LYS A 281 -9.19 -3.94 -7.95
CA LYS A 281 -9.37 -4.48 -9.31
C LYS A 281 -10.30 -3.63 -10.18
N PHE A 282 -11.32 -3.03 -9.59
CA PHE A 282 -12.37 -2.32 -10.33
C PHE A 282 -12.14 -0.82 -10.42
N SER A 283 -11.26 -0.23 -9.61
CA SER A 283 -11.00 1.22 -9.59
C SER A 283 -9.64 1.62 -10.16
N ALA A 284 -8.62 0.77 -10.03
CA ALA A 284 -7.24 1.18 -10.26
C ALA A 284 -7.01 1.78 -11.66
N GLU A 285 -7.57 1.18 -12.71
CA GLU A 285 -7.40 1.66 -14.08
C GLU A 285 -8.03 3.03 -14.32
N GLU A 286 -9.26 3.26 -13.86
CA GLU A 286 -9.92 4.55 -14.06
C GLU A 286 -9.25 5.65 -13.21
N LEU A 287 -8.81 5.33 -11.99
CA LEU A 287 -8.04 6.25 -11.16
C LEU A 287 -6.71 6.62 -11.82
N ASP A 288 -6.03 5.65 -12.42
CA ASP A 288 -4.79 5.87 -13.16
C ASP A 288 -5.01 6.76 -14.40
N HIS A 289 -6.09 6.55 -15.14
CA HIS A 289 -6.48 7.44 -16.25
C HIS A 289 -6.82 8.85 -15.80
N ARG A 290 -7.56 9.01 -14.70
CA ARG A 290 -7.90 10.33 -14.15
C ARG A 290 -6.66 11.08 -13.69
N LEU A 291 -5.71 10.38 -13.09
CA LEU A 291 -4.43 10.94 -12.69
C LEU A 291 -3.64 11.46 -13.91
N ALA A 292 -3.62 10.70 -15.01
CA ALA A 292 -2.98 11.10 -16.26
C ALA A 292 -3.66 12.30 -16.95
N ARG A 293 -4.98 12.46 -16.77
CA ARG A 293 -5.76 13.62 -17.30
C ARG A 293 -5.69 14.85 -16.40
N SER A 294 -5.27 14.71 -15.15
CA SER A 294 -5.14 15.83 -14.23
C SER A 294 -3.98 16.72 -14.71
N PRO A 295 -4.17 18.03 -14.93
CA PRO A 295 -3.11 18.88 -15.43
C PRO A 295 -1.91 18.81 -14.47
N SER A 296 -0.77 18.34 -14.97
CA SER A 296 0.50 18.65 -14.33
C SER A 296 0.64 20.17 -14.32
N ALA A 297 0.72 20.78 -13.14
CA ALA A 297 1.03 22.21 -12.99
C ALA A 297 2.20 22.60 -13.92
N PRO A 298 2.15 23.81 -14.51
CA PRO A 298 2.92 24.15 -15.70
C PRO A 298 4.42 24.05 -15.48
N SER A 299 5.08 23.49 -16.50
CA SER A 299 6.52 23.56 -16.72
C SER A 299 7.03 24.98 -16.48
N GLN A 300 8.17 25.05 -15.78
CA GLN A 300 8.95 26.25 -15.57
C GLN A 300 8.97 27.13 -16.84
N ILE A 301 8.47 28.36 -16.69
CA ILE A 301 8.79 29.44 -17.60
C ILE A 301 10.32 29.63 -17.48
N GLN A 302 11.03 29.32 -18.57
CA GLN A 302 12.39 29.83 -18.77
C GLN A 302 12.32 31.36 -18.81
N GLN A 303 12.86 31.98 -17.76
CA GLN A 303 13.56 33.27 -17.81
C GLN A 303 14.85 32.96 -17.03
N ILE A 304 16.05 33.05 -17.59
CA ILE A 304 16.70 34.17 -18.27
C ILE A 304 17.52 33.65 -19.45
#